data_AF-A0A3N5HIX2-F1
#
_entry.id   AF-A0A3N5HIX2-F1
#
_cell.length_a   1.000
_cell.length_b   1.000
_cell.length_c   1.000
_cell.angle_alpha   90.00
_cell.angle_beta   90.00
_cell.angle_gamma   90.00
#
_symmetry.space_group_name_H-M   'P 1'
#
loop_
_entity.id
_entity.type
_entity.pdbx_description
1 polymer ?
#
loop_
_entity_poly.entity_id
_entity_poly.type
_entity_poly.pdbx_seq_one_letter_code
_entity_poly.pdbx_strand_id
1 'polypeptide(L)' 'EGQPDIFVHMETLRRTAIAELQPDTWVYVRFGDGPKGKMAAEVRLTLEGGPAHTN' A
#
# COMPACT_ATOMS: atom_id res chain seq x y z
N GLU A 1 12.81 13.13 -9.04
CA GLU A 1 11.55 13.83 -8.71
C GLU A 1 10.41 13.13 -9.44
N GLY A 2 9.30 12.85 -8.76
CA GLY A 2 8.10 12.29 -9.39
C GLY A 2 7.80 10.82 -9.10
N GLN A 3 7.90 10.39 -7.84
CA GLN A 3 7.21 9.16 -7.45
C GLN A 3 5.71 9.48 -7.32
N PRO A 4 4.82 8.74 -8.00
CA PRO A 4 3.39 9.01 -7.93
C PRO A 4 2.86 8.72 -6.52
N ASP A 5 2.17 9.69 -5.93
CA ASP A 5 1.46 9.49 -4.67
C ASP A 5 0.30 8.51 -4.87
N ILE A 6 0.22 7.49 -4.02
CA ILE A 6 -0.84 6.49 -4.02
C ILE A 6 -1.78 6.78 -2.86
N PHE A 7 -3.05 6.99 -3.17
CA PHE A 7 -4.07 7.21 -2.16
C PHE A 7 -4.52 5.89 -1.55
N VAL A 8 -4.40 5.75 -0.23
CA VAL A 8 -4.88 4.60 0.53
C VAL A 8 -6.15 4.98 1.28
N HIS A 9 -7.28 4.37 0.92
CA HIS A 9 -8.53 4.54 1.66
C HIS A 9 -8.53 3.67 2.93
N MET A 10 -9.11 4.20 4.02
CA MET A 10 -9.30 3.46 5.27
C MET A 10 -10.16 2.19 5.09
N GLU A 11 -11.07 2.17 4.12
CA GLU A 11 -11.83 0.94 3.83
C GLU A 11 -10.90 -0.17 3.31
N THR A 12 -9.88 0.18 2.51
CA THR A 12 -8.95 -0.79 1.93
C THR A 12 -8.15 -1.47 3.02
N LEU A 13 -7.62 -0.69 3.99
CA LEU A 13 -6.89 -1.24 5.14
C LEU A 13 -7.76 -2.19 5.97
N ARG A 14 -9.02 -1.81 6.22
CA ARG A 14 -9.98 -2.66 6.94
C ARG A 14 -10.30 -3.95 6.18
N ARG A 15 -10.46 -3.88 4.86
CA ARG A 15 -10.71 -5.05 4.00
C ARG A 15 -9.52 -6.02 3.98
N THR A 16 -8.29 -5.52 4.10
CA THR A 16 -7.07 -6.34 4.11
C THR A 16 -6.64 -6.77 5.51
N ALA A 17 -7.50 -6.55 6.52
CA ALA A 17 -7.23 -6.85 7.94
C ALA A 17 -5.94 -6.19 8.48
N ILE A 18 -5.53 -5.06 7.89
CA ILE A 18 -4.42 -4.25 8.40
C ILE A 18 -4.99 -3.24 9.37
N ALA A 19 -4.61 -3.36 10.65
CA ALA A 19 -5.10 -2.50 11.72
C ALA A 19 -4.64 -1.05 11.55
N GLU A 20 -3.36 -0.85 11.23
CA GLU A 20 -2.76 0.46 10.97
C GLU A 20 -1.51 0.33 10.10
N LEU A 21 -1.13 1.43 9.45
CA LEU A 21 0.17 1.59 8.82
C LEU A 21 1.08 2.36 9.76
N GLN A 22 2.20 1.76 10.14
CA GLN A 22 3.19 2.45 10.95
C GLN A 22 4.09 3.32 10.05
N PRO A 23 4.42 4.54 10.48
CA PRO A 23 5.43 5.34 9.80
C PRO A 23 6.76 4.59 9.74
N ASP A 24 7.58 4.91 8.74
CA ASP A 24 8.88 4.28 8.47
C ASP A 24 8.84 2.77 8.17
N THR A 25 7.65 2.18 8.07
CA THR A 25 7.49 0.77 7.68
C THR A 25 7.17 0.65 6.20
N TRP A 26 7.88 -0.24 5.53
CA TRP A 26 7.63 -0.59 4.14
C TRP A 26 6.42 -1.51 4.02
N VAL A 27 5.51 -1.16 3.10
CA VAL A 27 4.34 -1.97 2.78
C VAL A 27 4.21 -2.15 1.28
N TYR A 28 3.62 -3.27 0.90
CA TYR A 28 3.34 -3.58 -0.50
C TYR A 28 1.90 -3.20 -0.81
N VAL A 29 1.73 -2.35 -1.80
CA VAL A 29 0.41 -1.90 -2.23
C VAL A 29 0.15 -2.32 -3.66
N ARG A 30 -1.04 -2.87 -3.92
CA ARG A 30 -1.55 -3.02 -5.27
C ARG A 30 -2.40 -1.79 -5.56
N PHE A 31 -1.99 -0.99 -6.53
CA PHE A 31 -2.71 0.22 -6.90
C PHE A 31 -3.22 0.16 -8.34
N GLY A 32 -4.31 0.87 -8.59
CA GLY A 32 -4.90 1.07 -9.92
C GLY A 32 -5.12 2.54 -10.22
N ASP A 33 -5.59 2.84 -11.42
CA ASP A 33 -6.05 4.18 -11.77
C ASP A 33 -7.44 4.44 -11.20
N GLY A 34 -7.59 5.54 -10.48
CA GLY A 34 -8.83 5.99 -9.87
C GLY A 34 -9.15 7.44 -10.24
N PRO A 35 -10.35 7.93 -9.89
CA PRO A 35 -10.82 9.26 -10.26
C PRO A 35 -9.99 10.42 -9.69
N LYS A 36 -9.11 10.15 -8.71
CA LYS A 36 -8.22 11.13 -8.07
C LYS A 36 -6.73 10.83 -8.29
N GLY A 37 -6.39 9.93 -9.21
CA GLY A 37 -5.02 9.44 -9.41
C GLY A 37 -4.84 7.99 -8.96
N LYS A 38 -3.63 7.60 -8.57
CA LYS A 38 -3.33 6.22 -8.16
C LYS A 38 -4.03 5.90 -6.84
N MET A 39 -4.81 4.82 -6.80
CA MET A 39 -5.54 4.39 -5.60
C MET A 39 -5.14 2.96 -5.22
N ALA A 40 -4.86 2.75 -3.94
CA ALA A 40 -4.56 1.43 -3.40
C ALA A 40 -5.84 0.55 -3.32
N ALA A 41 -5.82 -0.56 -4.05
CA ALA A 41 -6.85 -1.58 -4.05
C ALA A 41 -6.57 -2.68 -3.01
N GLU A 42 -5.30 -2.97 -2.72
CA GLU A 42 -4.87 -3.88 -1.66
C GLU A 42 -3.58 -3.38 -1.01
N VAL A 43 -3.42 -3.71 0.28
CA VAL A 43 -2.24 -3.40 1.08
C VAL A 43 -1.82 -4.67 1.79
N ARG A 44 -0.51 -4.95 1.81
CA ARG A 44 0.09 -6.13 2.43
C ARG A 44 1.37 -5.72 3.17
N LEU A 45 1.58 -6.27 4.36
CA LEU A 45 2.79 -6.03 5.16
C LEU A 45 3.99 -6.86 4.65
N THR A 46 3.71 -7.97 3.96
CA THR A 46 4.74 -8.83 3.37
C THR A 46 4.21 -9.46 2.09
N LEU A 47 5.11 -9.76 1.17
CA LEU A 47 4.85 -10.64 0.03
C LEU A 47 5.54 -11.96 0.32
N GLU A 48 4.79 -13.06 0.46
CA GLU A 48 5.40 -14.39 0.49
C GLU A 48 6.18 -14.61 -0.81
N GLY A 49 7.51 -14.66 -0.71
CA GLY A 49 8.42 -14.78 -1.87
C GLY A 49 8.75 -13.46 -2.60
N GLY A 50 8.31 -12.30 -2.10
CA GLY A 50 8.75 -11.00 -2.62
C GLY A 50 10.16 -10.64 -2.14
N PRO A 51 10.86 -9.71 -2.83
CA PRO A 51 12.15 -9.24 -2.36
C PRO A 51 11.96 -8.63 -0.97
N ALA A 52 12.63 -9.21 0.03
CA ALA A 52 12.68 -8.63 1.37
C ALA A 52 13.30 -7.24 1.22
N HIS A 53 12.48 -6.20 1.39
CA HIS A 53 12.99 -4.84 1.33
C HIS A 53 13.87 -4.64 2.56
N THR A 54 15.19 -4.75 2.36
CA THR A 54 16.20 -4.37 3.35
C THR A 54 16.37 -2.87 3.25
N ASN A 55 16.16 -2.19 4.37
CA ASN A 55 16.38 -0.76 4.55
C ASN A 55 17.83 -0.36 4.24
#